data_AF-L0DS41-F1
#
_entry.id   AF-L0DS41-F1
#
_cell.length_a   1.000
_cell.length_b   1.000
_cell.length_c   1.000
_cell.angle_alpha   90.00
_cell.angle_beta   90.00
_cell.angle_gamma   90.00
#
_symmetry.space_group_name_H-M   'P 1'
#
loop_
_entity.id
_entity.type
_entity.pdbx_description
1 polymer ?
#
loop_
_entity_poly.entity_id
_entity_poly.type
_entity_poly.pdbx_seq_one_letter_code
_entity_poly.pdbx_strand_id
1 'polypeptide(L)'
;MIFGKLVGKVLFAALFVAGGVGHFIATDFYVKMMPPYLPLHRPLVLLSGVAEIALGILLLIPKTSTYAAWGLIALLIAVFPANIYIYQHQELFHLPPLVHLLRLPLQGLLILWAYAYTKPR
;
A
#
# COMPACT_ATOMS: atom_id res chain seq x y z
N MET A 1 22.47 -4.33 15.06
CA MET A 1 20.99 -4.29 15.16
C MET A 1 20.34 -2.97 14.70
N ILE A 2 20.96 -1.80 14.86
CA ILE A 2 20.37 -0.49 14.48
C ILE A 2 20.38 -0.25 12.95
N PHE A 3 21.50 -0.59 12.29
CA PHE A 3 21.69 -0.36 10.84
C PHE A 3 20.65 -1.10 9.98
N GLY A 4 20.44 -2.40 10.24
CA GLY A 4 19.42 -3.19 9.52
C GLY A 4 17.99 -2.67 9.68
N LYS A 5 17.65 -2.11 10.85
CA LYS A 5 16.33 -1.50 11.09
C LYS A 5 16.15 -0.16 10.36
N LEU A 6 17.23 0.57 10.08
CA LEU A 6 17.19 1.80 9.30
C LEU A 6 17.05 1.48 7.81
N VAL A 7 17.88 0.57 7.29
CA VAL A 7 17.80 0.12 5.90
C VAL A 7 16.41 -0.43 5.58
N GLY A 8 15.88 -1.33 6.43
CA GLY A 8 14.53 -1.86 6.24
C GLY A 8 13.45 -0.77 6.23
N LYS A 9 13.59 0.27 7.06
CA LYS A 9 12.62 1.37 7.10
C LYS A 9 12.68 2.22 5.83
N VAL A 10 13.89 2.50 5.33
CA VAL A 10 14.08 3.25 4.08
C VAL A 10 13.53 2.48 2.89
N LEU A 11 13.79 1.17 2.82
CA LEU A 11 13.22 0.30 1.77
C LEU A 11 11.69 0.29 1.83
N PHE A 12 11.12 0.15 3.02
CA PHE A 12 9.68 0.17 3.20
C PHE A 12 9.06 1.50 2.80
N ALA A 13 9.66 2.63 3.21
CA ALA A 13 9.22 3.96 2.78
C ALA A 13 9.30 4.13 1.26
N ALA A 14 10.40 3.72 0.64
CA ALA A 14 10.59 3.79 -0.81
C ALA A 14 9.53 2.96 -1.57
N LEU A 15 9.18 1.78 -1.06
CA LEU A 15 8.12 0.95 -1.62
C LEU A 15 6.77 1.68 -1.66
N PHE A 16 6.36 2.33 -0.56
CA PHE A 16 5.10 3.08 -0.51
C PHE A 16 5.14 4.35 -1.36
N VAL A 17 6.26 5.07 -1.37
CA VAL A 17 6.39 6.25 -2.25
C VAL A 17 6.31 5.84 -3.71
N ALA A 18 6.96 4.75 -4.11
CA ALA A 18 6.90 4.24 -5.48
C ALA A 18 5.49 3.73 -5.85
N GLY A 19 4.83 2.99 -4.95
CA GLY A 19 3.43 2.55 -5.13
C GLY A 19 2.48 3.74 -5.28
N GLY A 20 2.65 4.73 -4.42
CA GLY A 20 1.87 5.96 -4.42
C GLY A 20 2.03 6.76 -5.71
N VAL A 21 3.25 6.88 -6.22
CA VAL A 21 3.52 7.46 -7.54
C VAL A 21 2.87 6.63 -8.66
N GLY A 22 2.88 5.31 -8.53
CA GLY A 22 2.21 4.38 -9.45
C GLY A 22 0.72 4.70 -9.66
N HIS A 23 0.00 5.14 -8.62
CA HIS A 23 -1.41 5.55 -8.73
C HIS A 23 -1.64 6.72 -9.69
N PHE A 24 -0.66 7.61 -9.87
CA PHE A 24 -0.73 8.74 -10.80
C PHE A 24 -0.26 8.39 -12.21
N ILE A 25 0.73 7.49 -12.32
CA ILE A 25 1.26 7.05 -13.62
C ILE A 25 0.28 6.09 -14.31
N ALA A 26 -0.31 5.16 -13.55
CA ALA A 26 -1.15 4.08 -14.07
C ALA A 26 -2.59 4.16 -13.55
N THR A 27 -3.15 5.37 -13.41
CA THR A 27 -4.45 5.60 -12.78
C THR A 27 -5.56 4.69 -13.33
N ASP A 28 -5.64 4.52 -14.66
CA ASP A 28 -6.69 3.71 -15.29
C ASP A 28 -6.60 2.23 -14.92
N PHE A 29 -5.40 1.70 -14.68
CA PHE A 29 -5.21 0.35 -14.18
C PHE A 29 -5.79 0.20 -12.77
N TYR A 30 -5.46 1.13 -11.86
CA TYR A 30 -5.97 1.10 -10.49
C TYR A 30 -7.48 1.34 -10.41
N VAL A 31 -8.03 2.21 -11.26
CA VAL A 31 -9.49 2.44 -11.34
C VAL A 31 -10.24 1.17 -11.75
N LYS A 32 -9.67 0.35 -12.65
CA LYS A 32 -10.24 -0.95 -13.02
C LYS A 32 -10.21 -1.97 -11.88
N MET A 33 -9.28 -1.84 -10.94
CA MET A 33 -9.21 -2.71 -9.76
C MET A 33 -10.27 -2.37 -8.68
N MET A 34 -10.95 -1.23 -8.80
CA MET A 34 -11.88 -0.79 -7.77
C MET A 34 -13.17 -1.62 -7.79
N PRO A 35 -13.58 -2.20 -6.65
CA PRO A 35 -14.85 -2.90 -6.53
C PRO A 35 -16.03 -1.98 -6.87
N PRO A 36 -17.07 -2.46 -7.58
CA PRO A 36 -18.17 -1.63 -8.09
C PRO A 36 -19.07 -1.03 -6.99
N TYR A 37 -18.97 -1.53 -5.76
CA TYR A 37 -19.72 -0.97 -4.62
C TYR A 37 -19.08 0.30 -4.04
N LEU A 38 -17.84 0.63 -4.39
CA LEU A 38 -17.19 1.86 -3.96
C LEU A 38 -17.56 2.99 -4.92
N PRO A 39 -18.02 4.15 -4.43
CA PRO A 39 -18.23 5.31 -5.30
C PRO A 39 -16.89 5.97 -5.64
N LEU A 40 -16.88 6.86 -6.64
CA LEU A 40 -15.76 7.78 -6.90
C LEU A 40 -14.39 7.07 -7.06
N HIS A 41 -14.32 6.04 -7.90
CA HIS A 41 -13.11 5.21 -8.09
C HIS A 41 -11.83 6.05 -8.31
N ARG A 42 -11.86 6.98 -9.27
CA ARG A 42 -10.69 7.80 -9.62
C ARG A 42 -10.24 8.70 -8.47
N PRO A 43 -11.12 9.51 -7.82
CA PRO A 43 -10.75 10.24 -6.62
C PRO A 43 -10.15 9.36 -5.51
N LEU A 44 -10.73 8.20 -5.23
CA LEU A 44 -10.23 7.29 -4.18
C LEU A 44 -8.83 6.75 -4.51
N VAL A 45 -8.58 6.37 -5.76
CA VAL A 45 -7.25 5.93 -6.24
C VAL A 45 -6.20 7.02 -6.09
N LEU A 46 -6.53 8.26 -6.45
CA LEU A 46 -5.60 9.38 -6.30
C LEU A 46 -5.36 9.72 -4.83
N LEU A 47 -6.41 9.67 -4.01
CA LEU A 47 -6.32 9.92 -2.57
C LEU A 47 -5.45 8.86 -1.87
N SER A 48 -5.62 7.57 -2.22
CA SER A 48 -4.75 6.52 -1.69
C SER A 48 -3.31 6.74 -2.12
N GLY A 49 -3.06 7.13 -3.38
CA GLY A 49 -1.73 7.48 -3.87
C GLY A 49 -1.07 8.61 -3.09
N VAL A 50 -1.80 9.70 -2.81
CA VAL A 50 -1.30 10.79 -1.94
C VAL A 50 -0.98 10.25 -0.54
N ALA A 51 -1.86 9.43 0.04
CA ALA A 51 -1.67 8.87 1.36
C ALA A 51 -0.44 7.96 1.45
N GLU A 52 -0.21 7.09 0.46
CA GLU A 52 0.97 6.22 0.39
C GLU A 52 2.27 7.04 0.36
N ILE A 53 2.33 8.07 -0.49
CA ILE A 53 3.50 8.95 -0.59
C ILE A 53 3.73 9.68 0.73
N ALA A 54 2.69 10.32 1.28
CA ALA A 54 2.78 11.11 2.49
C ALA A 54 3.21 10.24 3.68
N LEU A 55 2.57 9.09 3.87
CA LEU A 55 2.89 8.17 4.96
C LEU A 55 4.28 7.54 4.79
N GLY A 56 4.69 7.20 3.56
CA GLY A 56 6.04 6.73 3.26
C GLY A 56 7.12 7.75 3.67
N ILE A 57 6.92 9.03 3.35
CA ILE A 57 7.83 10.12 3.76
C ILE A 57 7.80 10.32 5.28
N LEU A 58 6.61 10.39 5.88
CA LEU A 58 6.43 10.59 7.33
C LEU A 58 7.03 9.44 8.16
N LEU A 59 7.14 8.24 7.59
CA LEU A 59 7.78 7.10 8.25
C LEU A 59 9.27 7.36 8.52
N LEU A 60 9.93 8.13 7.67
CA LEU A 60 11.36 8.45 7.78
C LEU A 60 11.65 9.49 8.87
N ILE A 61 10.63 10.25 9.29
CA ILE A 61 10.78 11.30 10.30
C ILE A 61 10.54 10.69 11.70
N PRO A 62 11.51 10.73 12.63
CA PRO A 62 11.40 10.04 13.93
C PRO A 62 10.14 10.41 14.73
N LYS A 63 9.75 11.69 14.72
CA LYS A 63 8.59 12.20 15.47
C LYS A 63 7.25 11.71 14.94
N THR A 64 7.15 11.35 13.66
CA THR A 64 5.91 10.92 13.01
C THR A 64 5.90 9.44 12.64
N SER A 65 7.04 8.75 12.76
CA SER A 65 7.20 7.37 12.30
C SER A 65 6.15 6.40 12.87
N THR A 66 5.79 6.53 14.15
CA THR A 66 4.79 5.65 14.77
C THR A 66 3.41 5.89 14.18
N TYR A 67 3.01 7.16 14.00
CA TYR A 67 1.73 7.51 13.38
C TYR A 67 1.68 7.11 11.90
N ALA A 68 2.79 7.30 11.18
CA ALA A 68 2.92 6.87 9.79
C ALA A 68 2.78 5.35 9.65
N ALA A 69 3.39 4.56 10.54
CA ALA A 69 3.27 3.11 10.54
C ALA A 69 1.81 2.66 10.76
N TRP A 70 1.11 3.24 11.73
CA TRP A 70 -0.32 2.98 11.93
C TRP A 70 -1.18 3.42 10.74
N GLY A 71 -0.87 4.57 10.15
CA GLY A 71 -1.53 5.06 8.94
C GLY A 71 -1.35 4.11 7.76
N LEU A 72 -0.15 3.56 7.55
CA LEU A 72 0.13 2.57 6.52
C LEU A 72 -0.65 1.27 6.76
N ILE A 73 -0.76 0.81 8.01
CA ILE A 73 -1.59 -0.35 8.35
C ILE A 73 -3.05 -0.09 8.00
N ALA A 74 -3.61 1.06 8.44
CA ALA A 74 -4.99 1.42 8.15
C ALA A 74 -5.25 1.55 6.64
N LEU A 75 -4.32 2.17 5.90
CA LEU A 75 -4.40 2.32 4.45
C LEU A 75 -4.36 0.96 3.75
N LEU A 76 -3.44 0.08 4.13
CA LEU A 76 -3.36 -1.28 3.59
C LEU A 76 -4.65 -2.06 3.85
N ILE A 77 -5.27 -1.92 5.02
CA ILE A 77 -6.56 -2.56 5.29
C ILE A 77 -7.66 -1.96 4.40
N ALA A 78 -7.69 -0.63 4.25
CA ALA A 78 -8.69 0.06 3.45
C ALA A 78 -8.62 -0.29 1.95
N VAL A 79 -7.43 -0.51 1.39
CA VAL A 79 -7.24 -0.87 -0.02
C VAL A 79 -7.28 -2.38 -0.27
N PHE A 80 -7.25 -3.22 0.78
CA PHE A 80 -7.32 -4.68 0.68
C PHE A 80 -8.49 -5.20 -0.17
N PRO A 81 -9.72 -4.63 -0.09
CA PRO A 81 -10.83 -5.10 -0.93
C PRO A 81 -10.58 -5.00 -2.44
N ALA A 82 -9.75 -4.06 -2.90
CA ALA A 82 -9.37 -3.98 -4.31
C ALA A 82 -8.49 -5.17 -4.75
N ASN A 83 -7.64 -5.68 -3.85
CA ASN A 83 -6.84 -6.89 -4.11
C ASN A 83 -7.67 -8.18 -3.99
N ILE A 84 -8.75 -8.20 -3.19
CA ILE A 84 -9.71 -9.30 -3.24
C ILE A 84 -10.46 -9.28 -4.57
N TYR A 85 -10.93 -8.10 -5.00
CA TYR A 85 -11.71 -7.94 -6.23
C TYR A 85 -10.94 -8.41 -7.46
N ILE A 86 -9.67 -8.00 -7.62
CA ILE A 86 -8.82 -8.46 -8.72
C ILE A 86 -8.58 -9.97 -8.68
N TYR A 87 -8.49 -10.57 -7.49
CA TYR A 87 -8.33 -12.02 -7.33
C TYR A 87 -9.60 -12.79 -7.68
N GLN A 88 -10.77 -12.20 -7.48
CA GLN A 88 -12.06 -12.79 -7.84
C GLN A 88 -12.41 -12.63 -9.33
N HIS A 89 -11.86 -11.61 -9.99
CA HIS A 89 -12.17 -11.24 -11.38
C HIS A 89 -10.91 -11.21 -12.25
N GLN A 90 -10.11 -12.28 -12.18
CA GLN A 90 -8.80 -12.35 -12.84
C GLN A 90 -8.91 -12.26 -14.36
N GLU A 91 -10.04 -12.68 -14.92
CA GLU A 91 -10.37 -12.60 -16.35
C GLU A 91 -10.40 -11.15 -16.89
N LEU A 92 -10.57 -10.15 -16.02
CA LEU A 92 -10.56 -8.75 -16.39
C LEU A 92 -9.14 -8.17 -16.51
N PHE A 93 -8.11 -8.93 -16.13
CA PHE A 93 -6.72 -8.47 -16.04
C PHE A 93 -5.77 -9.41 -16.80
N HIS A 94 -4.82 -8.82 -17.52
CA HIS A 94 -3.86 -9.56 -18.37
C HIS A 94 -2.65 -10.09 -17.58
N LEU A 95 -2.80 -10.33 -16.27
CA LEU A 95 -1.73 -10.81 -15.41
C LEU A 95 -1.95 -12.28 -15.02
N PRO A 96 -0.88 -13.05 -14.75
CA PRO A 96 -1.03 -14.43 -14.33
C PRO A 96 -1.85 -14.56 -13.03
N PRO A 97 -2.73 -15.57 -12.89
CA PRO A 97 -3.49 -15.85 -11.67
C PRO A 97 -2.66 -15.84 -10.39
N LEU A 98 -1.45 -16.37 -10.47
CA LEU A 98 -0.52 -16.41 -9.36
C LEU A 98 -0.14 -15.01 -8.86
N VAL A 99 -0.01 -14.02 -9.75
CA VAL A 99 0.31 -12.63 -9.36
C VAL A 99 -0.84 -12.04 -8.53
N HIS A 100 -2.09 -12.31 -8.90
CA HIS A 100 -3.26 -11.87 -8.14
C HIS A 100 -3.34 -12.54 -6.78
N LEU A 101 -3.09 -13.85 -6.72
CA LEU A 101 -3.05 -14.60 -5.47
C LEU A 101 -1.97 -14.08 -4.53
N LEU A 102 -0.76 -13.84 -5.04
CA LEU A 102 0.40 -13.41 -4.22
C LEU A 102 0.23 -12.02 -3.60
N ARG A 103 -0.61 -11.15 -4.19
CA ARG A 103 -0.92 -9.83 -3.61
C ARG A 103 -1.56 -9.93 -2.22
N LEU A 104 -2.39 -10.94 -2.00
CA LEU A 104 -3.11 -11.12 -0.74
C LEU A 104 -2.17 -11.40 0.46
N PRO A 105 -1.31 -12.45 0.44
CA PRO A 105 -0.36 -12.67 1.52
C PRO A 105 0.70 -11.58 1.57
N LEU A 106 1.13 -11.01 0.43
CA LEU A 106 2.09 -9.91 0.42
C LEU A 106 1.57 -8.70 1.20
N GLN A 107 0.29 -8.35 1.05
CA GLN A 107 -0.31 -7.26 1.81
C GLN A 107 -0.31 -7.53 3.32
N GLY A 108 -0.54 -8.77 3.73
CA GLY A 108 -0.38 -9.20 5.13
C GLY A 108 1.06 -9.03 5.62
N LEU A 109 2.05 -9.41 4.81
CA LEU A 109 3.47 -9.20 5.12
C LEU A 109 3.82 -7.72 5.25
N LEU A 110 3.26 -6.86 4.39
CA LEU A 110 3.46 -5.40 4.48
C LEU A 110 2.83 -4.82 5.75
N ILE A 111 1.66 -5.29 6.16
CA ILE A 111 1.04 -4.91 7.44
C ILE A 111 1.94 -5.32 8.62
N LEU A 112 2.47 -6.54 8.62
CA LEU A 112 3.39 -7.02 9.66
C LEU A 112 4.70 -6.21 9.68
N TRP A 113 5.21 -5.83 8.51
CA TRP A 113 6.40 -4.98 8.40
C TRP A 113 6.12 -3.58 8.94
N ALA A 114 4.98 -2.95 8.60
CA ALA A 114 4.56 -1.68 9.18
C ALA A 114 4.43 -1.78 10.71
N TYR A 115 3.86 -2.88 11.22
CA TYR A 115 3.73 -3.12 12.66
C TYR A 115 5.07 -3.13 13.40
N ALA A 116 6.16 -3.55 12.76
CA ALA A 116 7.50 -3.46 13.35
C ALA A 116 7.96 -2.02 13.65
N TYR A 117 7.29 -1.01 13.09
CA TYR A 117 7.58 0.42 13.27
C TYR A 117 6.55 1.19 14.11
N THR A 118 5.56 0.52 14.72
CA THR A 118 4.53 1.16 15.57
C THR A 118 4.97 1.41 17.00
N LYS A 119 6.06 0.78 17.45
CA LYS A 119 6.60 1.00 18.80
C LYS A 119 7.49 2.24 18.80
N PRO A 120 7.26 3.22 19.70
CA PRO A 120 8.17 4.34 19.91
C PRO A 120 9.59 3.82 20.18
N ARG A 121 10.59 4.48 19.60
CA ARG A 121 12.00 4.22 19.90
C ARG A 121 12.48 5.19 20.96
#